data_AF-A0A2D5QNY8-F1
#
_entry.id   AF-A0A2D5QNY8-F1
#
_cell.length_a   1.000
_cell.length_b   1.000
_cell.length_c   1.000
_cell.angle_alpha   90.00
_cell.angle_beta   90.00
_cell.angle_gamma   90.00
#
_symmetry.space_group_name_H-M   'P 1'
#
loop_
_entity.id
_entity.type
_entity.pdbx_description
1 polymer ?
#
loop_
_entity_poly.entity_id
_entity_poly.type
_entity_poly.pdbx_seq_one_letter_code
_entity_poly.pdbx_strand_id
1 'polypeptide(L)'
;MPNFRFIAQLINTPLKASTFACTLCLSFTLGSMLPQPTNEINSVQGTSLTVLSSVAEAKKKKKRRKKRYDRRQREAKKLIDAGHPTIEITLKTSPRVRASVYHGKELLGTTPLRLVWPKDTGSLDIKLKASGYLTVNSRLYTHRNDRVTVNMFKVDQAHLLFGYKKKVKESPENNDGEK
;
A
#
# COMPACT_ATOMS: atom_id res chain seq x y z
N MET A 1 26.06 41.90 -2.85
CA MET A 1 25.45 40.84 -2.01
C MET A 1 24.40 41.46 -1.09
N PRO A 2 23.09 41.31 -1.33
CA PRO A 2 22.08 41.81 -0.42
C PRO A 2 21.58 40.72 0.55
N ASN A 3 21.62 41.04 1.83
CA ASN A 3 21.12 40.26 2.96
C ASN A 3 19.59 40.37 3.05
N PHE A 4 18.87 39.27 2.82
CA PHE A 4 17.43 39.19 3.07
C PHE A 4 17.17 38.57 4.46
N ARG A 5 16.77 39.43 5.41
CA ARG A 5 16.18 39.01 6.70
C ARG A 5 14.67 38.85 6.49
N PHE A 6 14.17 37.62 6.58
CA PHE A 6 12.73 37.37 6.61
C PHE A 6 12.24 37.27 8.06
N ILE A 7 11.31 38.16 8.39
CA ILE A 7 10.60 38.27 9.66
C ILE A 7 9.49 37.22 9.68
N ALA A 8 9.47 36.38 10.71
CA ALA A 8 8.39 35.43 10.96
C ALA A 8 7.20 36.14 11.61
N GLN A 9 6.03 36.09 10.99
CA GLN A 9 4.76 36.45 11.62
C GLN A 9 3.93 35.18 11.84
N LEU A 10 3.82 34.81 13.11
CA LEU A 10 2.89 33.80 13.64
C LEU A 10 1.49 34.43 13.68
N ILE A 11 0.55 33.87 12.91
CA ILE A 11 -0.85 34.24 13.00
C ILE A 11 -1.60 33.02 13.54
N ASN A 12 -2.02 33.12 14.80
CA ASN A 12 -2.91 32.18 15.47
C ASN A 12 -4.34 32.44 14.99
N THR A 13 -5.06 31.41 14.54
CA THR A 13 -6.51 31.48 14.32
C THR A 13 -7.22 30.38 15.13
N PRO A 14 -8.31 30.72 15.85
CA PRO A 14 -8.98 29.82 16.78
C PRO A 14 -9.85 28.75 16.10
N LEU A 15 -9.85 27.56 16.70
CA LEU A 15 -10.72 26.41 16.38
C LEU A 15 -12.20 26.79 16.53
N LYS A 16 -12.99 26.50 15.50
CA LYS A 16 -14.45 26.39 15.63
C LYS A 16 -14.81 24.91 15.82
N ALA A 17 -15.20 24.57 17.05
CA ALA A 17 -15.81 23.30 17.39
C ALA A 17 -17.25 23.27 16.84
N SER A 18 -17.52 22.40 15.87
CA SER A 18 -18.87 22.12 15.38
C SER A 18 -19.27 20.74 15.87
N THR A 19 -20.03 20.73 16.95
CA THR A 19 -20.76 19.59 17.51
C THR A 19 -21.85 19.16 16.52
N PHE A 20 -21.63 18.07 15.79
CA PHE A 20 -22.71 17.34 15.12
C PHE A 20 -23.02 16.07 15.90
N ALA A 21 -24.04 16.17 16.74
CA ALA A 21 -24.77 15.03 17.27
C ALA A 21 -25.60 14.43 16.12
N CYS A 22 -25.22 13.25 15.64
CA CYS A 22 -26.08 12.46 14.77
C CYS A 22 -26.41 11.16 15.51
N THR A 23 -27.55 11.21 16.17
CA THR A 23 -28.21 10.12 16.88
C THR A 23 -28.67 9.01 15.93
N LEU A 24 -28.42 7.77 16.36
CA LEU A 24 -29.32 6.62 16.33
C LEU A 24 -30.22 6.40 15.12
N CYS A 25 -30.00 5.25 14.47
CA CYS A 25 -30.99 4.30 13.94
C CYS A 25 -30.22 3.34 13.00
N LEU A 26 -30.42 2.03 12.90
CA LEU A 26 -31.33 1.07 13.49
C LEU A 26 -30.68 -0.30 13.24
N SER A 27 -30.84 -1.19 14.21
CA SER A 27 -30.56 -2.63 14.15
C SER A 27 -30.96 -3.28 12.83
N PHE A 28 -30.00 -3.85 12.10
CA PHE A 28 -30.27 -4.90 11.12
C PHE A 28 -29.94 -6.26 11.73
N THR A 29 -31.00 -7.04 11.82
CA THR A 29 -31.09 -8.39 12.36
C THR A 29 -30.33 -9.40 11.51
N LEU A 30 -29.82 -10.42 12.20
CA LEU A 30 -29.13 -11.59 11.67
C LEU A 30 -29.98 -12.33 10.63
N GLY A 31 -29.39 -12.60 9.47
CA GLY A 31 -29.88 -13.57 8.49
C GLY A 31 -28.76 -14.56 8.16
N SER A 32 -28.59 -15.57 9.00
CA SER A 32 -27.71 -16.71 8.79
C SER A 32 -28.37 -17.71 7.83
N MET A 33 -27.84 -17.84 6.62
CA MET A 33 -28.10 -18.99 5.74
C MET A 33 -26.78 -19.39 5.08
N LEU A 34 -26.08 -20.32 5.75
CA LEU A 34 -24.99 -21.10 5.16
C LEU A 34 -25.60 -22.18 4.26
N PRO A 35 -25.34 -22.18 2.95
CA PRO A 35 -25.44 -23.39 2.16
C PRO A 35 -24.17 -24.24 2.35
N GLN A 36 -24.33 -25.46 2.85
CA GLN A 36 -23.30 -26.49 2.84
C GLN A 36 -23.12 -27.00 1.41
N PRO A 37 -21.91 -26.96 0.82
CA PRO A 37 -21.62 -27.75 -0.36
C PRO A 37 -21.30 -29.19 0.05
N THR A 38 -22.12 -30.11 -0.43
CA THR A 38 -21.93 -31.56 -0.34
C THR A 38 -20.65 -31.97 -1.08
N ASN A 39 -19.84 -32.77 -0.39
CA ASN A 39 -18.71 -33.48 -0.97
C ASN A 39 -19.24 -34.62 -1.84
N GLU A 40 -19.13 -34.50 -3.16
CA GLU A 40 -19.12 -35.66 -4.04
C GLU A 40 -17.70 -35.93 -4.54
N ILE A 41 -17.20 -37.06 -4.09
CA ILE A 41 -15.98 -37.71 -4.53
C ILE A 41 -16.30 -38.36 -5.88
N ASN A 42 -15.72 -37.85 -6.96
CA ASN A 42 -15.60 -38.61 -8.21
C ASN A 42 -14.17 -38.50 -8.71
N SER A 43 -13.43 -39.57 -8.48
CA SER A 43 -12.13 -39.84 -9.11
C SER A 43 -12.36 -40.21 -10.58
N VAL A 44 -11.89 -39.37 -11.49
CA VAL A 44 -11.65 -39.79 -12.88
C VAL A 44 -10.21 -39.45 -13.21
N GLN A 45 -9.45 -40.52 -13.43
CA GLN A 45 -8.10 -40.51 -13.97
C GLN A 45 -8.13 -39.86 -15.35
N GLY A 46 -7.36 -38.80 -15.52
CA GLY A 46 -7.20 -38.06 -16.77
C GLY A 46 -5.90 -37.27 -16.71
N THR A 47 -4.78 -37.98 -16.66
CA THR A 47 -3.43 -37.42 -16.62
C THR A 47 -2.97 -37.02 -18.03
N SER A 48 -2.28 -35.88 -18.09
CA SER A 48 -1.57 -35.29 -19.24
C SER A 48 -2.42 -34.55 -20.28
N LEU A 49 -2.60 -33.23 -20.08
CA LEU A 49 -2.67 -32.18 -21.13
C LEU A 49 -3.01 -30.77 -20.57
N THR A 50 -3.38 -30.65 -19.29
CA THR A 50 -3.87 -29.40 -18.68
C THR A 50 -2.81 -28.41 -18.18
N VAL A 51 -1.52 -28.71 -18.26
CA VAL A 51 -0.46 -27.82 -17.71
C VAL A 51 -0.15 -26.62 -18.63
N LEU A 52 -0.39 -26.73 -19.95
CA LEU A 52 -0.01 -25.68 -20.92
C LEU A 52 -1.03 -24.53 -21.03
N SER A 53 -2.32 -24.75 -20.74
CA SER A 53 -3.36 -23.72 -20.82
C SER A 53 -3.25 -22.65 -19.72
N SER A 54 -2.85 -23.07 -18.51
CA SER A 54 -2.72 -22.18 -17.34
C SER A 54 -1.71 -21.04 -17.54
N VAL A 55 -0.59 -21.31 -18.24
CA VAL A 55 0.48 -20.34 -18.47
C VAL A 55 0.04 -19.27 -19.48
N ALA A 56 -0.67 -19.67 -20.54
CA ALA A 56 -1.18 -18.74 -21.55
C ALA A 56 -2.25 -17.80 -20.97
N GLU A 57 -3.15 -18.32 -20.13
CA GLU A 57 -4.15 -17.52 -19.44
C GLU A 57 -3.54 -16.55 -18.41
N ALA A 58 -2.54 -17.01 -17.65
CA ALA A 58 -1.80 -16.15 -16.73
C ALA A 58 -1.12 -14.98 -17.47
N LYS A 59 -0.52 -15.23 -18.64
CA LYS A 59 0.07 -14.20 -19.51
C LYS A 59 -0.99 -13.20 -20.01
N LYS A 60 -2.15 -13.66 -20.50
CA LYS A 60 -3.27 -12.80 -20.94
C LYS A 60 -3.81 -11.94 -19.78
N LYS A 61 -4.02 -12.51 -18.59
CA LYS A 61 -4.49 -11.81 -17.38
C LYS A 61 -3.50 -10.73 -16.94
N LYS A 62 -2.19 -11.02 -16.97
CA LYS A 62 -1.11 -10.05 -16.67
C LYS A 62 -1.12 -8.89 -17.66
N LYS A 63 -1.29 -9.14 -18.97
CA LYS A 63 -1.39 -8.09 -20.01
C LYS A 63 -2.60 -7.17 -19.79
N ARG A 64 -3.79 -7.73 -19.51
CA ARG A 64 -5.01 -6.94 -19.22
C ARG A 64 -4.85 -6.06 -17.98
N ARG A 65 -4.23 -6.58 -16.90
CA ARG A 65 -3.94 -5.80 -15.68
C ARG A 65 -2.97 -4.65 -15.94
N LYS A 66 -1.89 -4.88 -16.70
CA LYS A 66 -0.94 -3.82 -17.09
C LYS A 66 -1.65 -2.69 -17.86
N LYS A 67 -2.44 -3.05 -18.88
CA LYS A 67 -3.19 -2.05 -19.68
C LYS A 67 -4.12 -1.17 -18.83
N ARG A 68 -4.81 -1.74 -17.82
CA ARG A 68 -5.69 -0.97 -16.93
C ARG A 68 -4.91 0.01 -16.05
N TYR A 69 -3.75 -0.41 -15.53
CA TYR A 69 -2.88 0.45 -14.72
C TYR A 69 -2.33 1.62 -15.55
N ASP A 70 -1.76 1.33 -16.72
CA ASP A 70 -1.19 2.34 -17.61
C ASP A 70 -2.26 3.36 -18.05
N ARG A 71 -3.51 2.91 -18.26
CA ARG A 71 -4.65 3.79 -18.56
C ARG A 71 -4.94 4.78 -17.43
N ARG A 72 -4.99 4.31 -16.17
CA ARG A 72 -5.24 5.17 -15.00
C ARG A 72 -4.13 6.21 -14.80
N GLN A 73 -2.88 5.84 -15.04
CA GLN A 73 -1.76 6.79 -14.95
C GLN A 73 -1.86 7.89 -16.00
N ARG A 74 -2.24 7.54 -17.23
CA ARG A 74 -2.48 8.52 -18.29
C ARG A 74 -3.67 9.41 -17.97
N GLU A 75 -4.74 8.86 -17.41
CA GLU A 75 -5.89 9.65 -16.96
C GLU A 75 -5.48 10.63 -15.86
N ALA A 76 -4.75 10.18 -14.84
CA ALA A 76 -4.23 11.06 -13.79
C ALA A 76 -3.33 12.17 -14.35
N LYS A 77 -2.40 11.84 -15.26
CA LYS A 77 -1.53 12.84 -15.92
C LYS A 77 -2.34 13.85 -16.74
N LYS A 78 -3.33 13.38 -17.52
CA LYS A 78 -4.22 14.26 -18.28
C LYS A 78 -5.01 15.21 -17.39
N LEU A 79 -5.45 14.77 -16.20
CA LEU A 79 -6.13 15.63 -15.25
C LEU A 79 -5.22 16.75 -14.73
N ILE A 80 -3.94 16.45 -14.48
CA ILE A 80 -2.93 17.45 -14.11
C ILE A 80 -2.75 18.46 -15.25
N ASP A 81 -2.55 17.98 -16.47
CA ASP A 81 -2.34 18.83 -17.65
C ASP A 81 -3.58 19.70 -17.96
N ALA A 82 -4.79 19.23 -17.62
CA ALA A 82 -6.05 19.96 -17.76
C ALA A 82 -6.31 20.99 -16.64
N GLY A 83 -5.39 21.13 -15.67
CA GLY A 83 -5.52 22.13 -14.60
C GLY A 83 -6.50 21.75 -13.48
N HIS A 84 -6.79 20.46 -13.31
CA HIS A 84 -7.59 20.02 -12.16
C HIS A 84 -6.90 20.40 -10.83
N PRO A 85 -7.67 20.62 -9.75
CA PRO A 85 -7.09 20.90 -8.45
C PRO A 85 -6.14 19.78 -8.04
N THR A 86 -4.93 20.16 -7.65
CA THR A 86 -3.90 19.24 -7.17
C THR A 86 -3.73 19.39 -5.66
N ILE A 87 -3.22 18.33 -5.05
CA ILE A 87 -2.87 18.30 -3.63
C ILE A 87 -1.39 17.92 -3.47
N GLU A 88 -0.78 18.41 -2.40
CA GLU A 88 0.58 18.08 -2.00
C GLU A 88 0.53 17.10 -0.82
N ILE A 89 1.09 15.91 -1.02
CA ILE A 89 1.27 14.89 0.02
C ILE A 89 2.75 14.81 0.36
N THR A 90 3.09 15.08 1.62
CA THR A 90 4.46 14.91 2.12
C THR A 90 4.59 13.57 2.83
N LEU A 91 5.48 12.71 2.34
CA LEU A 91 5.78 11.41 2.93
C LEU A 91 7.10 11.45 3.70
N LYS A 92 7.07 11.05 4.97
CA LYS A 92 8.25 10.90 5.83
C LYS A 92 8.28 9.49 6.44
N THR A 93 9.44 9.06 6.89
CA THR A 93 9.60 7.79 7.62
C THR A 93 10.08 8.04 9.04
N SER A 94 9.69 7.16 9.95
CA SER A 94 10.22 7.04 11.30
C SER A 94 10.68 5.59 11.52
N PRO A 95 11.96 5.29 11.80
CA PRO A 95 13.09 6.23 11.87
C PRO A 95 13.38 6.91 10.52
N ARG A 96 14.18 7.99 10.56
CA ARG A 96 14.55 8.78 9.38
C ARG A 96 15.50 7.96 8.51
N VAL A 97 14.96 7.32 7.47
CA VAL A 97 15.67 6.41 6.57
C VAL A 97 15.29 6.76 5.13
N ARG A 98 16.23 6.60 4.20
CA ARG A 98 15.96 6.74 2.76
C ARG A 98 15.24 5.48 2.28
N ALA A 99 13.94 5.60 2.04
CA ALA A 99 13.10 4.53 1.51
C ALA A 99 12.65 4.87 0.08
N SER A 100 12.71 3.89 -0.82
CA SER A 100 12.15 3.99 -2.16
C SER A 100 10.63 3.81 -2.08
N VAL A 101 9.89 4.76 -2.65
CA VAL A 101 8.43 4.79 -2.65
C VAL A 101 7.92 4.34 -4.01
N TYR A 102 7.14 3.26 -4.02
CA TYR A 102 6.54 2.72 -5.23
C TYR A 102 5.03 2.88 -5.22
N HIS A 103 4.47 3.19 -6.37
CA HIS A 103 3.03 3.05 -6.63
C HIS A 103 2.85 1.93 -7.64
N GLY A 104 2.32 0.78 -7.19
CA GLY A 104 2.28 -0.43 -8.02
C GLY A 104 3.68 -0.92 -8.41
N LYS A 105 4.11 -0.63 -9.65
CA LYS A 105 5.45 -0.98 -10.17
C LYS A 105 6.33 0.24 -10.46
N GLU A 106 5.74 1.43 -10.42
CA GLU A 106 6.41 2.67 -10.75
C GLU A 106 7.11 3.21 -9.50
N LEU A 107 8.34 3.68 -9.67
CA LEU A 107 9.10 4.35 -8.62
C LEU A 107 8.70 5.82 -8.64
N LEU A 108 8.09 6.30 -7.56
CA LEU A 108 7.73 7.71 -7.42
C LEU A 108 8.92 8.55 -6.95
N GLY A 109 9.81 7.98 -6.13
CA GLY A 109 10.99 8.66 -5.62
C GLY A 109 11.50 8.07 -4.31
N THR A 110 12.30 8.83 -3.57
CA THR A 110 12.90 8.43 -2.29
C THR A 110 12.48 9.34 -1.15
N THR A 111 12.28 8.81 0.05
CA THR A 111 11.89 9.60 1.23
C THR A 111 13.03 10.47 1.79
N PRO A 112 12.75 11.68 2.29
CA PRO A 112 11.44 12.37 2.32
C PRO A 112 10.95 12.76 0.92
N LEU A 113 9.68 12.46 0.60
CA LEU A 113 9.10 12.67 -0.72
C LEU A 113 7.96 13.69 -0.64
N ARG A 114 7.96 14.68 -1.53
CA ARG A 114 6.81 15.55 -1.78
C ARG A 114 6.17 15.11 -3.08
N LEU A 115 4.92 14.68 -3.01
CA LEU A 115 4.16 14.17 -4.14
C LEU A 115 3.02 15.14 -4.45
N VAL A 116 2.95 15.59 -5.70
CA VAL A 116 1.80 16.34 -6.22
C VAL A 116 0.88 15.36 -6.93
N TRP A 117 -0.40 15.31 -6.54
CA TRP A 117 -1.38 14.37 -7.07
C TRP A 117 -2.72 15.06 -7.37
N PRO A 118 -3.50 14.63 -8.38
CA PRO A 118 -4.83 15.19 -8.59
C PRO A 118 -5.76 14.92 -7.41
N LYS A 119 -6.54 15.94 -7.03
CA LYS A 119 -7.51 15.86 -5.94
C LYS A 119 -8.65 14.89 -6.30
N ASP A 120 -9.23 14.25 -5.29
CA ASP A 120 -10.44 13.41 -5.40
C ASP A 120 -10.32 12.22 -6.38
N THR A 121 -9.08 11.77 -6.64
CA THR A 121 -8.79 10.58 -7.45
C THR A 121 -8.98 9.27 -6.65
N GLY A 122 -9.35 9.39 -5.38
CA GLY A 122 -9.57 8.28 -4.46
C GLY A 122 -8.33 7.96 -3.61
N SER A 123 -8.09 6.68 -3.35
CA SER A 123 -6.96 6.23 -2.53
C SER A 123 -5.75 5.84 -3.38
N LEU A 124 -4.56 6.23 -2.91
CA LEU A 124 -3.27 5.95 -3.51
C LEU A 124 -2.53 4.90 -2.68
N ASP A 125 -2.39 3.69 -3.24
CA ASP A 125 -1.69 2.59 -2.59
C ASP A 125 -0.18 2.70 -2.85
N ILE A 126 0.59 2.96 -1.79
CA ILE A 126 2.05 3.09 -1.85
C ILE A 126 2.73 1.90 -1.16
N LYS A 127 3.92 1.58 -1.65
CA LYS A 127 4.81 0.55 -1.11
C LYS A 127 6.17 1.15 -0.84
N LEU A 128 6.57 1.18 0.43
CA LEU A 128 7.87 1.67 0.86
C LEU A 128 8.84 0.51 1.03
N LYS A 129 10.06 0.68 0.50
CA LYS A 129 11.16 -0.27 0.66
C LYS A 129 12.42 0.45 1.10
N ALA A 130 13.09 -0.07 2.12
CA ALA A 130 14.41 0.37 2.54
C ALA A 130 15.28 -0.85 2.88
N SER A 131 16.60 -0.73 2.72
CA SER A 131 17.56 -1.79 3.04
C SER A 131 17.58 -2.07 4.55
N GLY A 132 17.45 -3.33 4.95
CA GLY A 132 17.43 -3.73 6.37
C GLY A 132 16.10 -3.49 7.09
N TYR A 133 15.07 -3.02 6.38
CA TYR A 133 13.73 -2.79 6.92
C TYR A 133 12.68 -3.66 6.23
N LEU A 134 11.59 -3.90 6.95
CA LEU A 134 10.39 -4.50 6.40
C LEU A 134 9.75 -3.59 5.36
N THR A 135 9.16 -4.22 4.36
CA THR A 135 8.38 -3.52 3.34
C THR A 135 7.04 -3.11 3.94
N VAL A 136 6.71 -1.82 3.85
CA VAL A 136 5.45 -1.28 4.38
C VAL A 136 4.54 -0.90 3.21
N ASN A 137 3.31 -1.42 3.23
CA ASN A 137 2.26 -0.97 2.33
C ASN A 137 1.39 0.03 3.09
N SER A 138 1.11 1.18 2.49
CA SER A 138 0.27 2.20 3.08
C SER A 138 -0.68 2.77 2.04
N ARG A 139 -1.80 3.32 2.49
CA ARG A 139 -2.83 3.91 1.65
C ARG A 139 -2.93 5.39 1.98
N LEU A 140 -2.71 6.25 0.99
CA LEU A 140 -2.85 7.69 1.11
C LEU A 140 -4.20 8.12 0.54
N TYR A 141 -4.83 9.12 1.14
CA TYR A 141 -6.10 9.68 0.66
C TYR A 141 -5.85 10.98 -0.08
N THR A 142 -6.55 11.20 -1.19
CA THR A 142 -6.30 12.33 -2.10
C THR A 142 -7.29 13.50 -1.97
N HIS A 143 -7.95 13.61 -0.81
CA HIS A 143 -8.96 14.65 -0.58
C HIS A 143 -8.38 15.99 -0.10
N ARG A 144 -7.20 15.96 0.54
CA ARG A 144 -6.56 17.14 1.14
C ARG A 144 -5.04 17.02 1.10
N ASN A 145 -4.37 18.15 1.32
CA ASN A 145 -2.93 18.17 1.58
C ASN A 145 -2.66 17.48 2.92
N ASP A 146 -1.75 16.51 2.93
CA ASP A 146 -1.48 15.70 4.11
C ASP A 146 0.02 15.44 4.31
N ARG A 147 0.40 15.23 5.57
CA ARG A 147 1.76 14.91 5.99
C ARG A 147 1.76 13.55 6.67
N VAL A 148 2.12 12.53 5.92
CA VAL A 148 2.08 11.14 6.38
C VAL A 148 3.46 10.70 6.84
N THR A 149 3.54 10.24 8.08
CA THR A 149 4.76 9.62 8.64
C THR A 149 4.55 8.12 8.74
N VAL A 150 5.41 7.36 8.07
CA VAL A 150 5.34 5.90 8.03
C VAL A 150 6.37 5.32 9.00
N ASN A 151 5.89 4.49 9.93
CA ASN A 151 6.76 3.76 10.84
C ASN A 151 7.38 2.55 10.12
N MET A 152 8.71 2.53 10.06
CA MET A 152 9.52 1.48 9.43
C MET A 152 10.15 0.61 10.52
N PHE A 153 10.04 -0.70 10.36
CA PHE A 153 10.59 -1.67 11.32
C PHE A 153 11.77 -2.41 10.71
N LYS A 154 12.82 -2.63 11.49
CA LYS A 154 13.96 -3.44 11.03
C LYS A 154 13.52 -4.88 10.82
N VAL A 155 14.20 -5.60 9.92
CA VAL A 155 13.94 -7.03 9.69
C VAL A 155 14.14 -7.83 10.97
N ASP A 156 15.11 -7.47 11.80
CA ASP A 156 15.37 -8.14 13.08
C ASP A 156 14.22 -7.99 14.07
N GLN A 157 13.51 -6.86 14.01
CA GLN A 157 12.36 -6.55 14.85
C GLN A 157 11.05 -7.13 14.32
N ALA A 158 11.08 -7.90 13.21
CA ALA A 158 9.87 -8.48 12.63
C ALA A 158 9.07 -9.32 13.63
N HIS A 159 9.75 -10.03 14.55
CA HIS A 159 9.11 -10.85 15.58
C HIS A 159 8.28 -10.04 16.59
N LEU A 160 8.52 -8.73 16.71
CA LEU A 160 7.75 -7.83 17.57
C LEU A 160 6.44 -7.37 16.92
N LEU A 161 6.31 -7.51 15.59
CA LEU A 161 5.11 -7.10 14.88
C LEU A 161 4.04 -8.20 14.96
N PHE A 162 2.83 -7.77 15.31
CA PHE A 162 1.67 -8.66 15.32
C PHE A 162 1.48 -9.32 13.94
N GLY A 163 1.32 -10.66 13.94
CA GLY A 163 1.10 -11.47 12.74
C GLY A 163 2.36 -11.89 11.99
N TYR A 164 3.55 -11.38 12.34
CA TYR A 164 4.80 -11.88 11.76
C TYR A 164 5.23 -13.19 12.44
N LYS A 165 5.32 -14.26 11.64
CA LYS A 165 5.84 -15.55 12.11
C LYS A 165 7.37 -15.49 12.24
N LYS A 166 7.89 -15.94 13.37
CA LYS A 166 9.34 -16.13 13.58
C LYS A 166 9.82 -17.16 12.57
N LYS A 167 10.84 -16.81 11.77
CA LYS A 167 11.53 -17.79 10.94
C LYS A 167 12.27 -18.74 11.88
N VAL A 168 11.92 -20.01 11.84
CA VAL A 168 12.71 -21.06 12.49
C VAL A 168 14.04 -21.10 11.73
N LYS A 169 15.15 -20.82 12.41
CA LYS A 169 16.46 -21.12 11.81
C LYS A 169 16.54 -22.63 11.77
N GLU A 170 16.57 -23.20 10.57
CA GLU A 170 16.96 -24.60 10.39
C GLU A 170 18.37 -24.72 10.99
N SER A 171 18.49 -25.44 12.10
CA SER A 171 19.77 -25.78 12.69
C SER A 171 20.57 -26.55 11.63
N PRO A 172 21.86 -26.24 11.42
CA PRO A 172 22.69 -27.09 10.57
C PRO A 172 22.65 -28.50 11.15
N GLU A 173 22.17 -29.47 10.36
CA GLU A 173 22.25 -30.88 10.71
C GLU A 173 23.70 -31.20 11.03
N ASN A 174 23.96 -31.62 12.27
CA ASN A 174 25.24 -32.17 12.68
C ASN A 174 25.47 -33.41 11.81
N ASN A 175 26.31 -33.28 10.78
CA ASN A 175 26.90 -34.42 10.11
C ASN A 175 27.93 -35.02 11.06
N ASP A 176 27.46 -35.80 12.01
CA ASP A 176 28.28 -36.67 12.85
C ASP A 176 28.78 -37.80 11.96
N GLY A 177 29.84 -37.50 11.19
CA GLY A 177 30.59 -38.48 10.42
C GLY A 177 31.31 -39.42 11.37
N GLU A 178 30.63 -40.51 11.72
CA GLU A 178 31.19 -41.70 12.35
C GLU A 178 32.32 -42.24 11.44
N LYS A 179 33.54 -42.30 11.98
CA LYS A 179 34.72 -42.90 11.36
C LYS A 179 35.13 -44.13 12.16
#